data_AF-A0A377TN38-F1
#
_entry.id   AF-A0A377TN38-F1
#
_cell.length_a   1.000
_cell.length_b   1.000
_cell.length_c   1.000
_cell.angle_alpha   90.00
_cell.angle_beta   90.00
_cell.angle_gamma   90.00
#
_symmetry.space_group_name_H-M   'P 1'
#
loop_
_entity.id
_entity.type
_entity.pdbx_description
1 polymer ?
#
loop_
_entity_poly.entity_id
_entity_poly.type
_entity_poly.pdbx_seq_one_letter_code
_entity_poly.pdbx_strand_id
1 'polypeptide(L)'
;MWIVPGLKVAQAADYDVMRGEETQLLGAWQLMPAECYVMPGTHCKWVQVQNGVVRQFATAMTGELHHLLLNHSLLGQQLPAQLPDEAAFALGMEKGLNQPALLSGLFSARAARVLGALAATSVSDYLSGLLIGAEVATFSERYRASRVVLVGEHSLNARYQQAMAARGLAVSCCSRRGGVSFGYSEDD
;
A
#
# COMPACT_ATOMS: atom_id res chain seq x y z
N MET A 1 -26.25 -19.51 8.34
CA MET A 1 -25.52 -18.44 7.63
C MET A 1 -24.54 -17.82 8.60
N TRP A 2 -23.25 -17.78 8.27
CA TRP A 2 -22.18 -17.26 9.12
C TRP A 2 -21.52 -16.03 8.48
N ILE A 3 -20.99 -15.13 9.29
CA ILE A 3 -20.26 -13.94 8.85
C ILE A 3 -18.95 -13.87 9.63
N VAL A 4 -17.82 -13.82 8.92
CA VAL A 4 -16.49 -13.65 9.51
C VAL A 4 -16.40 -12.25 10.15
N PRO A 5 -15.98 -12.12 11.43
CA PRO A 5 -15.81 -10.83 12.06
C PRO A 5 -14.56 -10.11 11.54
N GLY A 6 -14.59 -8.77 11.52
CA GLY A 6 -13.39 -7.97 11.26
C GLY A 6 -12.45 -7.91 12.46
N LEU A 7 -11.31 -7.23 12.28
CA LEU A 7 -10.32 -7.00 13.35
C LEU A 7 -10.27 -5.52 13.75
N LYS A 8 -9.91 -5.25 15.00
CA LYS A 8 -9.66 -3.90 15.51
C LYS A 8 -8.41 -3.84 16.39
N VAL A 9 -7.74 -2.69 16.37
CA VAL A 9 -6.76 -2.28 17.38
C VAL A 9 -7.38 -1.15 18.20
N ALA A 10 -7.23 -1.22 19.53
CA ALA A 10 -7.72 -0.20 20.46
C ALA A 10 -6.84 -0.22 21.72
N GLN A 11 -5.56 0.13 21.58
CA GLN A 11 -4.56 0.09 22.65
C GLN A 11 -3.65 1.32 22.56
N ALA A 12 -3.23 1.88 23.70
CA ALA A 12 -2.25 2.98 23.76
C ALA A 12 -2.51 4.16 22.80
N ALA A 13 -3.79 4.50 22.57
CA ALA A 13 -4.25 5.50 21.61
C ALA A 13 -4.05 5.17 20.10
N ASP A 14 -3.56 3.98 19.76
CA ASP A 14 -3.67 3.42 18.42
C ASP A 14 -5.09 2.85 18.22
N TYR A 15 -5.78 3.33 17.20
CA TYR A 15 -7.10 2.87 16.79
C TYR A 15 -7.10 2.55 15.31
N ASP A 16 -7.47 1.31 14.97
CA ASP A 16 -7.57 0.90 13.58
C ASP A 16 -8.58 -0.24 13.44
N VAL A 17 -9.14 -0.38 12.24
CA VAL A 17 -10.13 -1.40 11.89
C VAL A 17 -9.88 -1.96 10.49
N MET A 18 -10.23 -3.22 10.30
CA MET A 18 -10.31 -3.84 8.98
C MET A 18 -11.51 -4.79 8.91
N ARG A 19 -12.04 -5.00 7.71
CA ARG A 19 -13.17 -5.89 7.48
C ARG A 19 -13.14 -6.41 6.04
N GLY A 20 -12.85 -7.70 5.91
CA GLY A 20 -12.61 -8.42 4.66
C GLY A 20 -11.13 -8.81 4.51
N GLU A 21 -10.21 -7.92 4.88
CA GLU A 21 -8.77 -8.17 4.78
C GLU A 21 -8.31 -9.28 5.72
N GLU A 22 -8.95 -9.49 6.86
CA GLU A 22 -8.62 -10.58 7.79
C GLU A 22 -8.75 -11.97 7.16
N THR A 23 -9.70 -12.14 6.23
CA THR A 23 -9.90 -13.40 5.52
C THR A 23 -8.76 -13.65 4.53
N GLN A 24 -8.31 -12.59 3.83
CA GLN A 24 -7.16 -12.68 2.92
C GLN A 24 -5.85 -12.91 3.70
N LEU A 25 -5.71 -12.29 4.88
CA LEU A 25 -4.57 -12.47 5.77
C LEU A 25 -4.45 -13.92 6.24
N LEU A 26 -5.57 -14.53 6.65
CA LEU A 26 -5.59 -15.92 7.11
C LEU A 26 -5.03 -16.86 6.03
N GLY A 27 -5.53 -16.76 4.80
CA GLY A 27 -5.04 -17.58 3.71
C GLY A 27 -3.59 -17.27 3.30
N ALA A 28 -3.20 -16.00 3.30
CA ALA A 28 -1.81 -15.61 3.05
C ALA A 28 -0.86 -16.17 4.12
N TRP A 29 -1.29 -16.18 5.39
CA TRP A 29 -0.51 -16.73 6.49
C TRP A 29 -0.34 -18.25 6.40
N GLN A 30 -1.39 -18.97 6.04
CA GLN A 30 -1.31 -20.42 5.83
C GLN A 30 -0.39 -20.80 4.66
N LEU A 31 -0.44 -20.05 3.55
CA LEU A 31 0.40 -20.31 2.38
C LEU A 31 1.84 -19.84 2.55
N MET A 32 2.03 -18.71 3.22
CA MET A 32 3.32 -18.03 3.31
C MET A 32 3.44 -17.29 4.66
N PRO A 33 3.79 -18.01 5.73
CA PRO A 33 3.98 -17.41 7.06
C PRO A 33 5.02 -16.28 7.02
N ALA A 34 4.79 -15.13 7.64
CA ALA A 34 5.72 -14.01 7.69
C ALA A 34 5.45 -13.13 8.91
N GLU A 35 6.41 -12.26 9.23
CA GLU A 35 6.30 -11.32 10.35
C GLU A 35 5.40 -10.12 10.02
N CYS A 36 5.34 -9.76 8.74
CA CYS A 36 4.55 -8.63 8.26
C CYS A 36 3.84 -8.96 6.94
N TYR A 37 2.57 -8.63 6.89
CA TYR A 37 1.75 -8.68 5.68
C TYR A 37 1.38 -7.26 5.29
N VAL A 38 1.56 -6.94 4.02
CA VAL A 38 1.16 -5.66 3.44
C VAL A 38 0.09 -5.95 2.40
N MET A 39 -1.04 -5.27 2.50
CA MET A 39 -2.24 -5.57 1.74
C MET A 39 -2.69 -4.34 0.97
N PRO A 40 -2.05 -4.04 -0.18
CA PRO A 40 -2.30 -2.82 -0.93
C PRO A 40 -3.73 -2.70 -1.46
N GLY A 41 -4.25 -1.48 -1.47
CA GLY A 41 -5.57 -1.16 -2.02
C GLY A 41 -5.94 0.30 -1.77
N THR A 42 -7.25 0.60 -1.79
CA THR A 42 -7.79 1.91 -1.38
C THR A 42 -7.29 2.30 0.00
N HIS A 43 -7.34 1.33 0.92
CA HIS A 43 -6.76 1.40 2.26
C HIS A 43 -5.76 0.25 2.40
N CYS A 44 -4.47 0.57 2.34
CA CYS A 44 -3.41 -0.43 2.53
C CYS A 44 -3.33 -0.83 4.00
N LYS A 45 -3.33 -2.13 4.28
CA LYS A 45 -3.13 -2.66 5.63
C LYS A 45 -1.70 -3.15 5.79
N TRP A 46 -1.01 -2.69 6.82
CA TRP A 46 0.24 -3.28 7.30
C TRP A 46 -0.04 -4.03 8.58
N VAL A 47 0.17 -5.35 8.56
CA VAL A 47 -0.24 -6.26 9.64
C VAL A 47 0.96 -7.01 10.18
N GLN A 48 1.27 -6.80 11.45
CA GLN A 48 2.31 -7.54 12.16
C GLN A 48 1.72 -8.82 12.75
N VAL A 49 2.33 -9.96 12.41
CA VAL A 49 1.92 -11.28 12.88
C VAL A 49 3.08 -11.93 13.61
N GLN A 50 2.79 -12.49 14.79
CA GLN A 50 3.78 -13.24 15.58
C GLN A 50 3.12 -14.51 16.10
N ASN A 51 3.71 -15.67 15.79
CA ASN A 51 3.21 -16.98 16.20
C ASN A 51 1.73 -17.20 15.83
N GLY A 52 1.33 -16.77 14.62
CA GLY A 52 -0.05 -16.88 14.13
C GLY A 52 -1.03 -15.88 14.74
N VAL A 53 -0.57 -14.95 15.57
CA VAL A 53 -1.41 -13.93 16.21
C VAL A 53 -1.14 -12.57 15.58
N VAL A 54 -2.20 -11.88 15.15
CA VAL A 54 -2.12 -10.47 14.77
C VAL A 54 -1.81 -9.65 16.02
N ARG A 55 -0.62 -9.03 16.07
CA ARG A 55 -0.19 -8.21 17.21
C ARG A 55 -0.65 -6.77 17.08
N GLN A 56 -0.49 -6.21 15.90
CA GLN A 56 -0.85 -4.85 15.57
C GLN A 56 -1.08 -4.75 14.06
N PHE A 57 -1.89 -3.78 13.65
CA PHE A 57 -1.92 -3.33 12.27
C PHE A 57 -2.11 -1.83 12.21
N ALA A 58 -1.81 -1.26 11.05
CA ALA A 58 -2.04 0.13 10.75
C ALA A 58 -2.47 0.28 9.29
N THR A 59 -3.31 1.28 9.03
CA THR A 59 -3.88 1.59 7.73
C THR A 59 -3.23 2.81 7.10
N ALA A 60 -2.78 2.68 5.86
CA ALA A 60 -2.42 3.81 5.01
C ALA A 60 -3.51 4.03 3.95
N MET A 61 -4.04 5.25 3.85
CA MET A 61 -5.08 5.61 2.88
C MET A 61 -4.51 5.96 1.50
N THR A 62 -3.46 5.27 1.07
CA THR A 62 -2.66 5.64 -0.11
C THR A 62 -3.46 5.63 -1.41
N GLY A 63 -4.26 4.59 -1.65
CA GLY A 63 -5.10 4.51 -2.83
C GLY A 63 -6.23 5.54 -2.83
N GLU A 64 -6.88 5.76 -1.70
CA GLU A 64 -7.91 6.80 -1.57
C GLU A 64 -7.33 8.20 -1.78
N LEU A 65 -6.20 8.50 -1.14
CA LEU A 65 -5.55 9.81 -1.23
C LEU A 65 -5.06 10.07 -2.67
N HIS A 66 -4.52 9.06 -3.36
CA HIS A 66 -4.19 9.16 -4.78
C HIS A 66 -5.41 9.59 -5.61
N HIS A 67 -6.53 8.90 -5.42
CA HIS A 67 -7.77 9.20 -6.12
C HIS A 67 -8.27 10.62 -5.83
N LEU A 68 -8.32 11.02 -4.55
CA LEU A 68 -8.80 12.34 -4.14
C LEU A 68 -7.91 13.46 -4.70
N LEU A 69 -6.59 13.31 -4.64
CA LEU A 69 -5.67 14.33 -5.13
C LEU A 69 -5.72 14.46 -6.65
N LEU A 70 -5.84 13.33 -7.37
CA LEU A 70 -5.90 13.33 -8.84
C LEU A 70 -7.24 13.82 -9.39
N ASN A 71 -8.36 13.60 -8.69
CA ASN A 71 -9.69 13.88 -9.24
C ASN A 71 -10.42 15.05 -8.56
N HIS A 72 -10.06 15.38 -7.31
CA HIS A 72 -10.81 16.31 -6.47
C HIS A 72 -9.92 17.41 -5.84
N SER A 73 -8.69 17.59 -6.33
CA SER A 73 -7.79 18.64 -5.83
C SER A 73 -7.18 19.47 -6.96
N LEU A 74 -6.53 20.57 -6.59
CA LEU A 74 -5.77 21.42 -7.51
C LEU A 74 -4.62 20.68 -8.22
N LEU A 75 -4.12 19.56 -7.67
CA LEU A 75 -3.09 18.75 -8.35
C LEU A 75 -3.62 18.15 -9.64
N GLY A 76 -4.87 17.67 -9.59
CA GLY A 76 -5.59 16.99 -10.66
C GLY A 76 -6.27 17.88 -11.69
N GLN A 77 -6.34 19.18 -11.44
CA GLN A 77 -7.15 20.08 -12.24
C GLN A 77 -6.59 20.27 -13.66
N GLN A 78 -7.47 20.17 -14.66
CA GLN A 78 -7.14 20.34 -16.09
C GLN A 78 -6.08 19.37 -16.62
N LEU A 79 -6.02 18.16 -16.06
CA LEU A 79 -5.19 17.11 -16.61
C LEU A 79 -5.88 16.43 -17.80
N PRO A 80 -5.13 16.05 -18.86
CA PRO A 80 -5.62 15.16 -19.89
C PRO A 80 -5.82 13.74 -19.35
N ALA A 81 -6.29 12.83 -20.20
CA ALA A 81 -6.27 11.41 -19.89
C ALA A 81 -4.85 10.97 -19.47
N GLN A 82 -4.78 10.25 -18.35
CA GLN A 82 -3.51 9.80 -17.80
C GLN A 82 -3.03 8.55 -18.53
N LEU A 83 -1.73 8.48 -18.79
CA LEU A 83 -1.08 7.39 -19.50
C LEU A 83 -0.10 6.68 -18.57
N PRO A 84 0.12 5.37 -18.74
CA PRO A 84 1.17 4.66 -18.02
C PRO A 84 2.55 5.29 -18.28
N ASP A 85 3.28 5.59 -17.22
CA ASP A 85 4.62 6.18 -17.25
C ASP A 85 5.44 5.66 -16.05
N GLU A 86 6.18 4.59 -16.30
CA GLU A 86 7.03 3.94 -15.30
C GLU A 86 8.16 4.86 -14.80
N ALA A 87 8.67 5.76 -15.66
CA ALA A 87 9.72 6.69 -15.27
C ALA A 87 9.18 7.76 -14.31
N ALA A 88 7.98 8.27 -14.58
CA ALA A 88 7.29 9.18 -13.66
C ALA A 88 7.00 8.50 -12.32
N PHE A 89 6.55 7.23 -12.33
CA PHE A 89 6.39 6.43 -11.11
C PHE A 89 7.69 6.33 -10.32
N ALA A 90 8.79 5.95 -10.96
CA ALA A 90 10.09 5.80 -10.30
C ALA A 90 10.57 7.13 -9.68
N LEU A 91 10.42 8.26 -10.37
CA LEU A 91 10.75 9.59 -9.85
C LEU A 91 9.91 9.96 -8.63
N GLY A 92 8.61 9.68 -8.68
CA GLY A 92 7.71 9.86 -7.54
C GLY A 92 8.14 9.00 -6.35
N MET A 93 8.39 7.72 -6.61
CA MET A 93 8.79 6.72 -5.62
C MET A 93 10.08 7.11 -4.91
N GLU A 94 11.11 7.49 -5.64
CA GLU A 94 12.37 7.97 -5.07
C GLU A 94 12.14 9.18 -4.15
N LYS A 95 11.32 10.15 -4.60
CA LYS A 95 10.99 11.31 -3.77
C LYS A 95 10.25 10.91 -2.49
N GLY A 96 9.25 10.03 -2.59
CA GLY A 96 8.47 9.56 -1.45
C GLY A 96 9.32 8.80 -0.44
N LEU A 97 10.21 7.94 -0.92
CA LEU A 97 11.14 7.18 -0.09
C LEU A 97 12.10 8.10 0.69
N ASN A 98 12.60 9.16 0.03
CA ASN A 98 13.55 10.10 0.62
C ASN A 98 12.87 11.19 1.50
N GLN A 99 11.59 11.48 1.25
CA GLN A 99 10.82 12.53 1.93
C GLN A 99 9.42 12.03 2.30
N PRO A 100 9.30 11.14 3.31
CA PRO A 100 8.02 10.54 3.69
C PRO A 100 6.99 11.53 4.26
N ALA A 101 7.42 12.74 4.66
CA ALA A 101 6.52 13.81 5.10
C ALA A 101 5.72 14.41 3.93
N LEU A 102 4.59 13.79 3.60
CA LEU A 102 3.82 14.08 2.38
C LEU A 102 3.35 15.54 2.23
N LEU A 103 3.04 16.25 3.31
CA LEU A 103 2.49 17.62 3.21
C LEU A 103 3.40 18.58 2.44
N SER A 104 4.72 18.45 2.59
CA SER A 104 5.69 19.26 1.82
C SER A 104 5.93 18.70 0.41
N GLY A 105 5.76 17.39 0.21
CA GLY A 105 5.98 16.71 -1.07
C GLY A 105 4.84 16.83 -2.08
N LEU A 106 3.58 16.84 -1.63
CA LEU A 106 2.40 16.75 -2.50
C LEU A 106 2.33 17.87 -3.54
N PHE A 107 2.64 19.10 -3.16
CA PHE A 107 2.60 20.22 -4.10
C PHE A 107 3.66 20.11 -5.22
N SER A 108 4.71 19.30 -5.03
CA SER A 108 5.77 19.19 -6.03
C SER A 108 5.32 18.54 -7.32
N ALA A 109 4.29 17.68 -7.32
CA ALA A 109 3.75 17.13 -8.56
C ALA A 109 3.15 18.24 -9.45
N ARG A 110 2.39 19.17 -8.84
CA ARG A 110 1.86 20.35 -9.55
C ARG A 110 2.98 21.27 -10.00
N ALA A 111 3.94 21.56 -9.11
CA ALA A 111 5.06 22.44 -9.44
C ALA A 111 5.90 21.88 -10.61
N ALA A 112 6.25 20.58 -10.58
CA ALA A 112 6.98 19.91 -11.65
C ALA A 112 6.23 19.99 -12.99
N ARG A 113 4.90 19.81 -12.98
CA ARG A 113 4.08 19.97 -14.19
C ARG A 113 4.09 21.41 -14.72
N VAL A 114 3.85 22.39 -13.85
CA VAL A 114 3.80 23.82 -14.24
C VAL A 114 5.15 24.28 -14.79
N LEU A 115 6.25 23.76 -14.26
CA LEU A 115 7.62 24.06 -14.69
C LEU A 115 8.10 23.20 -15.87
N GLY A 116 7.26 22.30 -16.41
CA GLY A 116 7.58 21.47 -17.57
C GLY A 116 8.48 20.25 -17.28
N ALA A 117 8.75 19.94 -16.01
CA ALA A 117 9.54 18.78 -15.59
C ALA A 117 8.73 17.48 -15.49
N LEU A 118 7.40 17.55 -15.53
CA LEU A 118 6.50 16.39 -15.51
C LEU A 118 5.40 16.57 -16.56
N ALA A 119 5.24 15.59 -17.44
CA ALA A 119 4.18 15.59 -18.45
C ALA A 119 2.79 15.54 -17.79
N ALA A 120 1.83 16.30 -18.31
CA ALA A 120 0.48 16.35 -17.77
C ALA A 120 -0.26 15.00 -17.84
N THR A 121 0.14 14.12 -18.76
CA THR A 121 -0.37 12.74 -18.89
C THR A 121 0.21 11.77 -17.87
N SER A 122 1.29 12.12 -17.18
CA SER A 122 2.07 11.23 -16.31
C SER A 122 1.89 11.52 -14.81
N VAL A 123 1.04 12.48 -14.47
CA VAL A 123 0.84 12.94 -13.08
C VAL A 123 0.32 11.84 -12.17
N SER A 124 -0.56 10.98 -12.68
CA SER A 124 -1.10 9.84 -11.93
C SER A 124 -0.01 8.90 -11.46
N ASP A 125 0.92 8.51 -12.34
CA ASP A 125 1.98 7.57 -11.99
C ASP A 125 3.03 8.21 -11.08
N TYR A 126 3.40 9.47 -11.32
CA TYR A 126 4.25 10.22 -10.38
C TYR A 126 3.64 10.28 -8.98
N LEU A 127 2.36 10.63 -8.88
CA LEU A 127 1.67 10.73 -7.60
C LEU A 127 1.55 9.36 -6.91
N SER A 128 1.30 8.30 -7.67
CA SER A 128 1.28 6.92 -7.17
C SER A 128 2.63 6.55 -6.55
N GLY A 129 3.73 6.81 -7.27
CA GLY A 129 5.08 6.60 -6.76
C GLY A 129 5.35 7.38 -5.48
N LEU A 130 5.03 8.67 -5.47
CA LEU A 130 5.23 9.55 -4.31
C LEU A 130 4.55 9.02 -3.05
N LEU A 131 3.28 8.61 -3.17
CA LEU A 131 2.50 8.14 -2.04
C LEU A 131 2.96 6.74 -1.57
N ILE A 132 3.18 5.81 -2.49
CA ILE A 132 3.67 4.46 -2.16
C ILE A 132 5.07 4.53 -1.53
N GLY A 133 5.96 5.36 -2.08
CA GLY A 133 7.30 5.55 -1.52
C GLY A 133 7.26 6.10 -0.10
N ALA A 134 6.43 7.12 0.15
CA ALA A 134 6.28 7.70 1.49
C ALA A 134 5.67 6.72 2.49
N GLU A 135 4.67 5.94 2.06
CA GLU A 135 4.09 4.88 2.87
C GLU A 135 5.14 3.82 3.24
N VAL A 136 5.84 3.28 2.24
CA VAL A 136 6.86 2.24 2.47
C VAL A 136 7.97 2.75 3.37
N ALA A 137 8.47 3.98 3.17
CA ALA A 137 9.48 4.56 4.05
C ALA A 137 8.99 4.72 5.50
N THR A 138 7.75 5.16 5.70
CA THR A 138 7.17 5.36 7.03
C THR A 138 6.91 4.03 7.75
N PHE A 139 6.26 3.08 7.08
CA PHE A 139 5.78 1.86 7.72
C PHE A 139 6.87 0.79 7.83
N SER A 140 7.84 0.75 6.92
CA SER A 140 9.00 -0.14 7.07
C SER A 140 9.81 0.19 8.33
N GLU A 141 9.98 1.47 8.65
CA GLU A 141 10.66 1.90 9.87
C GLU A 141 9.83 1.61 11.13
N ARG A 142 8.49 1.69 11.05
CA ARG A 142 7.59 1.35 12.16
C ARG A 142 7.67 -0.13 12.52
N TYR A 143 7.59 -1.01 11.53
CA TYR A 143 7.47 -2.45 11.75
C TYR A 143 8.78 -3.21 11.76
N ARG A 144 9.82 -2.72 11.07
CA ARG A 144 11.17 -3.32 10.97
C ARG A 144 11.18 -4.84 10.75
N ALA A 145 10.23 -5.33 9.94
CA ALA A 145 10.10 -6.75 9.67
C ALA A 145 11.27 -7.25 8.81
N SER A 146 11.76 -8.45 9.12
CA SER A 146 12.82 -9.09 8.34
C SER A 146 12.31 -9.63 6.99
N ARG A 147 11.02 -10.02 6.95
CA ARG A 147 10.33 -10.50 5.76
C ARG A 147 8.92 -9.91 5.66
N VAL A 148 8.59 -9.41 4.48
CA VAL A 148 7.27 -8.88 4.14
C VAL A 148 6.59 -9.75 3.09
N VAL A 149 5.29 -10.01 3.27
CA VAL A 149 4.44 -10.64 2.24
C VAL A 149 3.43 -9.63 1.72
N LEU A 150 3.47 -9.34 0.42
CA LEU A 150 2.47 -8.53 -0.27
C LEU A 150 1.26 -9.40 -0.65
N VAL A 151 0.06 -8.99 -0.25
CA VAL A 151 -1.20 -9.72 -0.49
C VAL A 151 -2.12 -8.84 -1.31
N GLY A 152 -2.31 -9.15 -2.59
CA GLY A 152 -3.05 -8.23 -3.45
C GLY A 152 -3.09 -8.59 -4.93
N GLU A 153 -3.46 -7.58 -5.70
CA GLU A 153 -3.46 -7.60 -7.16
C GLU A 153 -2.02 -7.48 -7.68
N HIS A 154 -1.70 -8.13 -8.81
CA HIS A 154 -0.33 -8.27 -9.29
C HIS A 154 0.32 -6.93 -9.64
N SER A 155 -0.39 -6.04 -10.35
CA SER A 155 0.15 -4.74 -10.77
C SER A 155 0.44 -3.82 -9.57
N LEU A 156 -0.43 -3.83 -8.56
CA LEU A 156 -0.20 -3.03 -7.35
C LEU A 156 0.91 -3.62 -6.49
N ASN A 157 0.97 -4.94 -6.35
CA ASN A 157 2.08 -5.62 -5.67
C ASN A 157 3.42 -5.30 -6.34
N ALA A 158 3.49 -5.25 -7.68
CA ALA A 158 4.72 -4.89 -8.38
C ALA A 158 5.23 -3.50 -8.00
N ARG A 159 4.34 -2.50 -7.90
CA ARG A 159 4.69 -1.14 -7.46
C ARG A 159 5.22 -1.08 -6.03
N TYR A 160 4.57 -1.78 -5.11
CA TYR A 160 5.05 -1.88 -3.72
C TYR A 160 6.37 -2.65 -3.62
N GLN A 161 6.53 -3.71 -4.41
CA GLN A 161 7.76 -4.49 -4.46
C GLN A 161 8.94 -3.63 -4.91
N GLN A 162 8.77 -2.75 -5.91
CA GLN A 162 9.81 -1.80 -6.32
C GLN A 162 10.22 -0.86 -5.17
N ALA A 163 9.24 -0.26 -4.48
CA ALA A 163 9.51 0.65 -3.38
C ALA A 163 10.18 -0.05 -2.18
N MET A 164 9.75 -1.27 -1.86
CA MET A 164 10.32 -2.08 -0.78
C MET A 164 11.73 -2.57 -1.13
N ALA A 165 11.98 -2.95 -2.39
CA ALA A 165 13.30 -3.35 -2.86
C ALA A 165 14.30 -2.18 -2.79
N ALA A 166 13.87 -0.95 -3.13
CA ALA A 166 14.68 0.26 -2.97
C ALA A 166 15.06 0.56 -1.50
N ARG A 167 14.33 -0.02 -0.54
CA ARG A 167 14.63 0.03 0.91
C ARG A 167 15.40 -1.20 1.41
N GLY A 168 15.75 -2.14 0.54
CA GLY A 168 16.46 -3.36 0.89
C GLY A 168 15.61 -4.39 1.64
N LEU A 169 14.28 -4.32 1.54
CA LEU A 169 13.38 -5.28 2.20
C LEU A 169 13.26 -6.57 1.40
N ALA A 170 13.26 -7.71 2.09
CA ALA A 170 12.95 -9.00 1.49
C ALA A 170 11.43 -9.17 1.37
N VAL A 171 10.95 -9.24 0.12
CA VAL A 171 9.51 -9.27 -0.19
C VAL A 171 9.13 -10.53 -0.94
N SER A 172 7.99 -11.11 -0.58
CA SER A 172 7.33 -12.17 -1.35
C SER A 172 5.90 -11.75 -1.68
N CYS A 173 5.34 -12.28 -2.77
CA CYS A 173 4.00 -11.90 -3.23
C CYS A 173 3.04 -13.09 -3.13
N CYS A 174 1.88 -12.88 -2.53
CA CYS A 174 0.76 -13.82 -2.49
C CYS A 174 -0.41 -13.23 -3.30
N SER A 175 -0.93 -14.00 -4.25
CA SER A 175 -2.04 -13.55 -5.09
C SER A 175 -3.39 -13.67 -4.37
N ARG A 176 -4.33 -12.78 -4.69
CA ARG A 176 -5.67 -12.75 -4.10
C ARG A 176 -6.46 -14.07 -4.19
N ARG A 177 -6.18 -14.93 -5.19
CA ARG A 177 -6.88 -16.21 -5.39
C ARG A 177 -6.39 -17.32 -4.47
N GLY A 178 -5.13 -17.29 -4.02
CA GLY A 178 -4.61 -18.31 -3.11
C GLY A 178 -5.15 -18.20 -1.69
N GLY A 179 -5.45 -16.99 -1.23
CA GLY A 179 -5.85 -16.74 0.17
C GLY A 179 -7.34 -16.92 0.48
N VAL A 180 -8.22 -17.01 -0.52
CA VAL A 180 -9.68 -17.07 -0.31
C VAL A 180 -10.25 -18.48 -0.50
N SER A 181 -9.55 -19.36 -1.23
CA SER A 181 -10.06 -20.70 -1.59
C SER A 181 -10.01 -21.75 -0.48
N PHE A 182 -9.44 -21.44 0.69
CA PHE A 182 -9.26 -22.40 1.80
C PHE A 182 -9.95 -22.00 3.12
N GLY A 183 -10.69 -20.90 3.15
CA GLY A 183 -11.40 -20.44 4.36
C GLY A 183 -12.60 -21.27 4.80
N TYR A 184 -12.95 -22.32 4.04
CA TYR A 184 -14.02 -23.26 4.38
C TYR A 184 -13.56 -24.68 4.03
N SER A 185 -12.93 -25.37 4.98
CA SER A 185 -12.99 -26.83 5.02
C SER A 185 -14.33 -27.19 5.65
N GLU A 186 -15.20 -27.83 4.86
CA GLU A 186 -16.36 -28.55 5.40
C GLU A 186 -15.84 -29.71 6.26
N ASP A 187 -15.78 -29.50 7.57
CA ASP A 187 -15.79 -30.55 8.58
C ASP A 187 -16.91 -30.20 9.56
N ASP A 188 -18.12 -30.64 9.19
CA ASP A 188 -19.19 -31.22 10.04
C ASP A 188 -20.43 -31.55 9.19
#